data_AF-A0A7S2TG22-F1
#
_entry.id   AF-A0A7S2TG22-F1
#
_cell.length_a   1.000
_cell.length_b   1.000
_cell.length_c   1.000
_cell.angle_alpha   90.00
_cell.angle_beta   90.00
_cell.angle_gamma   90.00
#
_symmetry.space_group_name_H-M   'P 1'
#
loop_
_entity.id
_entity.type
_entity.pdbx_description
1 polymer ?
#
loop_
_entity_poly.entity_id
_entity_poly.type
_entity_poly.pdbx_seq_one_letter_code
_entity_poly.pdbx_strand_id
1 'polypeptide(L)'
;DVDVKLVKKLKDDVKKNCRVDEMASGVNKRKVIQQALIKGLCGLLDPGKEPFKPKKKKPNVFMFVGLQGSGKTTSCTKLAYYYRKRGWKTALVCADTFRAGAYDQLKQNATKAKVPYYGSYSE
;
A
#
# COMPACT_ATOMS: atom_id res chain seq x y z
N ASP A 1 1.86 0.13 15.61
CA ASP A 1 2.02 -1.25 16.10
C ASP A 1 1.34 -2.26 15.21
N VAL A 2 1.93 -3.45 15.11
CA VAL A 2 1.31 -4.63 14.46
C VAL A 2 0.43 -5.32 15.50
N ASP A 3 -0.70 -5.88 15.09
CA ASP A 3 -1.60 -6.62 15.98
C ASP A 3 -0.86 -7.74 16.73
N VAL A 4 -0.96 -7.74 18.06
CA VAL A 4 -0.34 -8.72 18.96
C VAL A 4 -0.73 -10.15 18.59
N LYS A 5 -1.95 -10.37 18.10
CA LYS A 5 -2.42 -11.69 17.64
C LYS A 5 -1.62 -12.18 16.45
N LEU A 6 -1.31 -11.30 15.50
CA LEU A 6 -0.51 -11.61 14.32
C LEU A 6 0.94 -11.89 14.70
N VAL A 7 1.50 -11.12 15.63
CA VAL A 7 2.85 -11.34 16.14
C VAL A 7 2.96 -12.70 16.84
N LYS A 8 1.98 -13.06 17.67
CA LYS A 8 1.93 -14.37 18.33
C LYS A 8 1.87 -15.51 17.31
N LYS A 9 0.99 -15.39 16.30
CA LYS A 9 0.88 -16.37 15.22
C LYS A 9 2.21 -16.53 14.46
N LEU A 10 2.84 -15.42 14.07
CA LEU A 10 4.14 -15.45 13.38
C LEU A 10 5.23 -16.11 14.24
N LYS A 11 5.28 -15.81 15.54
CA LYS A 11 6.22 -16.43 16.47
C LYS A 11 6.03 -17.95 16.54
N ASP A 12 4.78 -18.40 16.65
CA ASP A 12 4.46 -19.83 16.72
C ASP A 12 4.79 -20.55 15.41
N ASP A 13 4.51 -19.92 14.26
CA ASP A 13 4.83 -20.44 12.94
C ASP A 13 6.35 -20.54 12.70
N VAL A 14 7.12 -19.52 13.11
CA VAL A 14 8.58 -19.55 13.02
C VAL A 14 9.16 -20.63 13.96
N LYS A 15 8.64 -20.77 15.18
CA LYS A 15 9.10 -21.79 16.14
C LYS A 15 8.83 -23.21 15.63
N LYS A 16 7.70 -23.46 14.96
CA LYS A 16 7.40 -24.75 14.33
C LYS A 16 8.33 -25.07 13.15
N ASN A 17 8.61 -24.07 12.32
CA ASN A 17 9.43 -24.24 11.11
C ASN A 17 10.94 -24.25 11.39
N CYS A 18 11.38 -23.75 12.53
CA CYS A 18 12.77 -23.76 12.98
C CYS A 18 12.96 -24.74 14.13
N ARG A 19 12.92 -26.05 13.87
CA ARG A 19 13.46 -27.05 14.80
C ARG A 19 14.97 -27.06 14.69
N VAL A 20 15.60 -26.13 15.42
CA VAL A 20 17.05 -25.91 15.41
C VAL A 20 17.83 -27.14 15.91
N ASP A 21 17.19 -27.98 16.73
CA ASP A 21 17.79 -29.19 17.31
C ASP A 21 17.96 -30.34 16.30
N GLU A 22 17.22 -30.34 15.19
CA GLU A 22 17.33 -31.33 14.11
C GLU A 22 18.24 -30.86 12.96
N MET A 23 18.81 -29.65 13.03
CA MET A 23 19.61 -29.08 11.96
C MET A 23 21.05 -29.60 12.00
N ALA A 24 21.52 -30.15 10.88
CA ALA A 24 22.86 -30.72 10.71
C ALA A 24 23.99 -29.78 11.17
N SER A 25 24.99 -30.36 11.83
CA SER A 25 26.22 -29.71 12.27
C SER A 25 26.98 -29.14 11.06
N GLY A 26 26.95 -27.81 10.92
CA GLY A 26 27.62 -27.08 9.83
C GLY A 26 26.74 -26.04 9.13
N VAL A 27 25.42 -26.07 9.36
CA VAL A 27 24.51 -25.06 8.81
C VAL A 27 24.55 -23.78 9.65
N ASN A 28 24.66 -22.61 9.01
CA ASN A 28 24.58 -21.32 9.68
C ASN A 28 23.15 -21.09 10.23
N LYS A 29 22.97 -21.45 11.51
CA LYS A 29 21.68 -21.37 12.24
C LYS A 29 21.01 -19.99 12.13
N ARG A 30 21.80 -18.91 12.13
CA ARG A 30 21.29 -17.53 11.99
C ARG A 30 20.61 -17.32 10.64
N LYS A 31 21.21 -17.81 9.56
CA LYS A 31 20.67 -17.68 8.20
C LYS A 31 19.37 -18.47 8.04
N VAL A 32 19.28 -19.66 8.63
CA VAL A 32 18.06 -20.49 8.58
C VAL A 32 16.90 -19.82 9.32
N ILE A 33 17.16 -19.31 10.52
CA ILE A 33 16.15 -18.58 11.30
C ILE A 33 15.69 -17.32 10.54
N GLN A 34 16.62 -16.57 9.95
CA GLN A 34 16.28 -15.39 9.16
C GLN A 34 15.42 -15.73 7.94
N GLN A 35 15.75 -16.80 7.22
CA GLN A 35 14.97 -17.26 6.07
C GLN A 35 13.57 -17.71 6.48
N ALA A 36 13.42 -18.44 7.58
CA ALA A 36 12.12 -18.84 8.10
C ALA A 36 11.28 -17.63 8.53
N LEU A 37 11.90 -16.62 9.14
CA LEU A 37 11.23 -15.37 9.51
C LEU A 37 10.75 -14.61 8.26
N ILE A 38 11.61 -14.44 7.26
CA ILE A 38 11.25 -13.78 5.99
C ILE A 38 10.09 -14.53 5.33
N LYS A 39 10.15 -15.87 5.27
CA LYS A 39 9.09 -16.69 4.71
C LYS A 39 7.76 -16.51 5.46
N GLY A 40 7.81 -16.48 6.79
CA GLY A 40 6.62 -16.23 7.63
C GLY A 40 6.03 -14.84 7.39
N LEU A 41 6.87 -13.81 7.27
CA LEU A 41 6.45 -12.45 6.97
C LEU A 41 5.83 -12.33 5.57
N CYS A 42 6.46 -12.94 4.56
CA CYS A 42 5.92 -12.99 3.19
C CYS A 42 4.55 -13.66 3.16
N GLY A 43 4.37 -14.77 3.89
CA GLY A 43 3.08 -15.44 3.99
C GLY A 43 2.00 -14.61 4.68
N LEU A 44 2.38 -13.75 5.64
CA LEU A 44 1.44 -12.85 6.31
C LEU A 44 1.01 -11.66 5.42
N LEU A 45 1.90 -11.24 4.52
CA LEU A 45 1.67 -10.13 3.60
C LEU A 45 1.05 -10.54 2.27
N ASP A 46 0.99 -11.84 1.96
CA ASP A 46 0.41 -12.37 0.73
C ASP A 46 -1.11 -12.52 0.86
N PRO A 47 -1.92 -11.69 0.17
CA PRO A 47 -3.37 -11.79 0.20
C PRO A 47 -3.92 -12.92 -0.70
N GLY A 48 -3.06 -13.63 -1.46
CA GLY A 48 -3.47 -14.67 -2.41
C GLY A 48 -4.29 -14.15 -3.58
N LYS A 49 -4.29 -12.83 -3.81
CA LYS A 49 -5.07 -12.16 -4.86
C LYS A 49 -4.18 -11.24 -5.67
N GLU A 50 -4.33 -11.32 -6.99
CA GLU A 50 -3.65 -10.42 -7.91
C GLU A 50 -4.13 -8.97 -7.73
N PRO A 51 -3.21 -7.98 -7.82
CA PRO A 51 -3.59 -6.59 -7.76
C PRO A 51 -4.42 -6.20 -8.99
N PHE A 52 -5.31 -5.22 -8.81
CA PHE A 52 -6.08 -4.65 -9.92
C PHE A 52 -5.16 -4.06 -11.00
N LYS A 53 -5.38 -4.44 -12.26
CA LYS A 53 -4.61 -3.98 -13.41
C LYS A 53 -5.48 -3.07 -14.29
N PRO A 54 -5.16 -1.77 -14.43
CA PRO A 54 -5.95 -0.87 -15.27
C PRO A 54 -5.88 -1.25 -16.75
N LYS A 55 -6.99 -1.09 -17.47
CA LYS A 55 -7.11 -1.40 -18.90
C LYS A 55 -6.88 -0.14 -19.75
N LYS A 56 -5.94 -0.18 -20.70
CA LYS A 56 -5.72 0.94 -21.62
C LYS A 56 -6.96 1.20 -22.48
N LYS A 57 -7.14 2.45 -22.91
CA LYS A 57 -8.27 2.92 -23.77
C LYS A 57 -9.67 2.71 -23.17
N LYS A 58 -9.77 2.34 -21.90
CA LYS A 58 -11.03 2.30 -21.13
C LYS A 58 -10.93 3.24 -19.93
N PRO A 59 -12.05 3.82 -19.46
CA PRO A 59 -12.05 4.56 -18.21
C PRO A 59 -11.72 3.61 -17.04
N ASN A 60 -10.78 4.02 -16.18
CA ASN A 60 -10.44 3.31 -14.95
C ASN A 60 -10.65 4.27 -13.78
N VAL A 61 -11.58 3.95 -12.90
CA VAL A 61 -11.95 4.81 -11.76
C VAL A 61 -11.37 4.20 -10.48
N PHE A 62 -10.64 5.01 -9.72
CA PHE A 62 -10.04 4.61 -8.44
C PHE A 62 -10.62 5.48 -7.33
N MET A 63 -11.20 4.85 -6.31
CA MET A 63 -11.66 5.54 -5.11
C MET A 63 -10.69 5.30 -3.95
N PHE A 64 -10.24 6.36 -3.30
CA PHE A 64 -9.34 6.29 -2.15
C PHE A 64 -10.15 6.38 -0.86
N VAL A 65 -10.15 5.30 -0.08
CA VAL A 65 -10.86 5.19 1.20
C VAL A 65 -9.90 4.89 2.35
N GLY A 66 -10.33 5.16 3.58
CA GLY A 66 -9.55 4.90 4.79
C GLY A 66 -9.72 5.97 5.86
N LEU A 67 -9.09 5.74 7.01
CA LEU A 67 -9.21 6.58 8.21
C LEU A 67 -8.72 8.02 7.97
N GLN A 68 -9.16 8.96 8.82
CA GLN A 68 -8.65 10.33 8.82
C GLN A 68 -7.13 10.32 9.07
N GLY A 69 -6.38 11.10 8.30
CA GLY A 69 -4.92 11.15 8.43
C GLY A 69 -4.15 10.01 7.77
N SER A 70 -4.79 9.00 7.16
CA SER A 70 -4.11 7.88 6.48
C SER A 70 -3.36 8.24 5.18
N GLY A 71 -3.35 9.53 4.81
CA GLY A 71 -2.62 10.03 3.63
C GLY A 71 -3.34 9.88 2.29
N LYS A 72 -4.68 9.72 2.27
CA LYS A 72 -5.50 9.54 1.05
C LYS A 72 -5.20 10.57 -0.06
N THR A 73 -5.27 11.86 0.26
CA THR A 73 -5.05 12.97 -0.70
C THR A 73 -3.64 12.98 -1.29
N THR A 74 -2.65 12.61 -0.49
CA THR A 74 -1.26 12.50 -0.94
C THR A 74 -1.08 11.26 -1.83
N SER A 75 -1.66 10.13 -1.41
CA SER A 75 -1.56 8.85 -2.13
C SER A 75 -2.27 8.88 -3.48
N CYS A 76 -3.44 9.54 -3.60
CA CYS A 76 -4.11 9.67 -4.89
C CYS A 76 -3.28 10.48 -5.89
N THR A 77 -2.65 11.58 -5.44
CA THR A 77 -1.75 12.38 -6.27
C THR A 77 -0.53 11.56 -6.71
N LYS A 78 0.09 10.79 -5.79
CA LYS A 78 1.21 9.90 -6.10
C LYS A 78 0.82 8.86 -7.17
N LEU A 79 -0.35 8.25 -7.05
CA LEU A 79 -0.83 7.26 -8.02
C LEU A 79 -1.10 7.90 -9.38
N ALA A 80 -1.75 9.07 -9.41
CA ALA A 80 -2.02 9.79 -10.65
C ALA A 80 -0.73 10.20 -11.37
N TYR A 81 0.29 10.64 -10.63
CA TYR A 81 1.61 10.96 -11.18
C TYR A 81 2.35 9.70 -11.68
N TYR A 82 2.28 8.60 -10.93
CA TYR A 82 2.87 7.31 -11.30
C TYR A 82 2.35 6.81 -12.65
N TYR A 83 1.04 6.89 -12.88
CA TYR A 83 0.44 6.49 -14.15
C TYR A 83 0.65 7.53 -15.26
N ARG A 84 0.64 8.82 -14.94
CA ARG A 84 0.98 9.89 -15.90
C ARG A 84 2.37 9.69 -16.51
N LYS A 85 3.38 9.37 -15.68
CA LYS A 85 4.74 9.04 -16.16
C LYS A 85 4.79 7.84 -17.11
N ARG A 86 3.79 6.97 -17.08
CA ARG A 86 3.67 5.78 -17.95
C ARG A 86 2.77 6.03 -19.17
N GLY A 87 2.48 7.29 -19.48
CA GLY A 87 1.71 7.69 -20.66
C GLY A 87 0.19 7.56 -20.50
N TRP A 88 -0.32 7.40 -19.28
CA TRP A 88 -1.76 7.41 -19.03
C TRP A 88 -2.28 8.84 -18.91
N LYS A 89 -3.49 9.08 -19.43
CA LYS A 89 -4.24 10.30 -19.16
C LYS A 89 -4.90 10.16 -17.79
N THR A 90 -4.38 10.88 -16.79
CA THR A 90 -4.87 10.85 -15.42
C THR A 90 -5.54 12.17 -15.05
N ALA A 91 -6.51 12.10 -14.15
CA ALA A 91 -7.15 13.26 -13.54
C ALA A 91 -7.45 12.93 -12.07
N LEU A 92 -7.54 13.96 -11.23
CA LEU A 92 -7.90 13.86 -9.82
C LEU A 92 -9.26 14.51 -9.59
N VAL A 93 -10.05 13.93 -8.69
CA VAL A 93 -11.33 14.50 -8.25
C VAL A 93 -11.28 14.64 -6.74
N CYS A 94 -11.52 15.85 -6.24
CA CYS A 94 -11.70 16.10 -4.82
C CYS A 94 -13.15 15.84 -4.44
N ALA A 95 -13.36 14.79 -3.64
CA ALA A 95 -14.66 14.44 -3.05
C ALA A 95 -14.63 14.54 -1.50
N ASP A 96 -13.64 15.25 -0.94
CA ASP A 96 -13.51 15.51 0.50
C ASP A 96 -14.07 16.91 0.77
N THR A 97 -15.35 16.98 1.12
CA THR A 97 -16.12 18.22 1.32
C THR A 97 -16.17 18.65 2.79
N PHE A 98 -15.84 17.77 3.72
CA PHE A 98 -15.92 18.03 5.16
C PHE A 98 -14.65 18.67 5.72
N ARG A 99 -13.47 18.27 5.23
CA ARG A 99 -12.21 18.75 5.78
C ARG A 99 -11.83 20.09 5.15
N ALA A 100 -11.73 21.11 5.99
CA ALA A 100 -11.25 22.44 5.58
C ALA A 100 -9.89 22.34 4.85
N GLY A 101 -9.79 23.02 3.70
CA GLY A 101 -8.57 23.04 2.87
C GLY A 101 -8.26 21.72 2.15
N ALA A 102 -9.17 20.73 2.14
CA ALA A 102 -8.94 19.49 1.42
C ALA A 102 -8.77 19.70 -0.09
N TYR A 103 -9.65 20.53 -0.66
CA TYR A 103 -9.57 20.91 -2.07
C TYR A 103 -8.28 21.68 -2.38
N ASP A 104 -7.90 22.67 -1.55
CA ASP A 104 -6.66 23.42 -1.74
C ASP A 104 -5.43 22.51 -1.69
N GLN A 105 -5.40 21.56 -0.76
CA GLN A 105 -4.32 20.57 -0.66
C GLN A 105 -4.23 19.72 -1.93
N LEU A 106 -5.37 19.21 -2.42
CA LEU A 106 -5.40 18.41 -3.65
C LEU A 106 -4.97 19.24 -4.85
N LYS A 107 -5.48 20.48 -4.98
CA LYS A 107 -5.12 21.44 -6.03
C LYS A 107 -3.61 21.72 -6.07
N GLN A 108 -3.00 22.00 -4.93
CA GLN A 108 -1.55 22.24 -4.84
C GLN A 108 -0.74 21.00 -5.27
N ASN A 109 -1.13 19.81 -4.78
CA ASN A 109 -0.46 18.56 -5.12
C ASN A 109 -0.61 18.22 -6.61
N ALA A 110 -1.81 18.37 -7.17
CA ALA A 110 -2.12 18.13 -8.56
C ALA A 110 -1.35 19.08 -9.49
N THR A 111 -1.30 20.37 -9.13
CA THR A 111 -0.53 21.39 -9.86
C THR A 111 0.96 21.04 -9.89
N LYS A 112 1.55 20.68 -8.74
CA LYS A 112 2.95 20.23 -8.67
C LYS A 112 3.20 18.97 -9.52
N ALA A 113 2.26 18.03 -9.53
CA ALA A 113 2.34 16.82 -10.34
C ALA A 113 2.01 17.02 -11.84
N LYS A 114 1.55 18.23 -12.22
CA LYS A 114 1.00 18.57 -13.55
C LYS A 114 -0.13 17.61 -13.97
N VAL A 115 -1.02 17.28 -13.04
CA VAL A 115 -2.19 16.42 -13.25
C VAL A 115 -3.45 17.30 -13.22
N PRO A 116 -4.37 17.19 -14.20
CA PRO A 116 -5.67 17.84 -14.14
C PRO A 116 -6.45 17.47 -12.88
N TYR A 117 -7.16 18.41 -12.30
CA TYR A 117 -7.96 18.18 -11.10
C TYR A 117 -9.35 18.81 -11.24
N TYR A 118 -10.32 18.24 -10.54
CA TYR A 118 -11.69 18.72 -10.41
C TYR A 118 -12.09 18.74 -8.94
N GLY A 119 -12.95 19.67 -8.56
CA GLY A 119 -13.55 19.76 -7.23
C GLY A 119 -14.24 21.10 -7.04
N SER A 120 -15.15 21.16 -6.06
CA SER A 120 -15.86 22.37 -5.68
C SER A 120 -15.56 22.73 -4.22
N TYR A 121 -15.68 24.02 -3.89
CA TYR A 121 -15.71 24.49 -2.50
C TYR A 121 -17.13 24.41 -1.91
N SER A 122 -18.14 24.28 -2.77
CA SER A 122 -19.56 24.43 -2.44
C SER A 122 -20.37 23.14 -2.56
N GLU A 123 -19.80 22.06 -3.10
CA GLU A 123 -20.49 20.77 -3.33
C GLU A 123 -19.56 19.56 -3.19
#